data_AF-A0AAD5YDK1-F1
#
_entry.id   AF-A0AAD5YDK1-F1
#
_cell.length_a   1.000
_cell.length_b   1.000
_cell.length_c   1.000
_cell.angle_alpha   90.00
_cell.angle_beta   90.00
_cell.angle_gamma   90.00
#
_symmetry.space_group_name_H-M   'P 1'
#
loop_
_entity.id
_entity.type
_entity.pdbx_description
1 polymer ?
#
loop_
_entity_poly.entity_id
_entity_poly.type
_entity_poly.pdbx_seq_one_letter_code
_entity_poly.pdbx_strand_id
1 'polypeptide(L)'
;MAKKKNKQLLRPWCWYCEREFEDEKVLMQHQKAKHFKCNLCPRRLNTAGGLAVHIQQVHKLEPENLPRIENALPGRDGYEVEIFGMEGIPAPDVADYKRQQTSQNRESPVV
;
A
#
# COMPACT_ATOMS: atom_id res chain seq x y z
N MET A 1 -33.90 -13.64 -10.32
CA MET A 1 -32.48 -13.74 -9.95
C MET A 1 -32.17 -12.61 -8.96
N ALA A 2 -31.83 -12.95 -7.72
CA ALA A 2 -31.75 -12.00 -6.61
C ALA A 2 -30.51 -11.09 -6.73
N LYS A 3 -30.74 -9.78 -6.61
CA LYS A 3 -29.74 -8.71 -6.60
C LYS A 3 -28.71 -9.01 -5.51
N LYS A 4 -27.49 -9.38 -5.91
CA LYS A 4 -26.33 -9.52 -5.02
C LYS A 4 -26.18 -8.18 -4.30
N LYS A 5 -26.38 -8.18 -2.97
CA LYS A 5 -26.14 -7.02 -2.11
C LYS A 5 -24.73 -6.54 -2.39
N ASN A 6 -24.62 -5.43 -3.12
CA ASN A 6 -23.40 -4.70 -3.32
C ASN A 6 -23.06 -4.09 -1.96
N LYS A 7 -22.49 -4.90 -1.05
CA LYS A 7 -21.65 -4.37 0.03
C LYS A 7 -20.70 -3.47 -0.72
N GLN A 8 -20.74 -2.16 -0.46
CA GLN A 8 -19.73 -1.24 -0.97
C GLN A 8 -18.39 -1.73 -0.42
N LEU A 9 -17.78 -2.66 -1.16
CA LEU A 9 -16.45 -3.15 -0.91
C LEU A 9 -15.59 -1.93 -1.16
N LEU A 10 -14.94 -1.47 -0.11
CA LEU A 10 -14.01 -0.37 -0.16
C LEU A 10 -13.12 -0.55 -1.39
N ARG A 11 -13.03 0.47 -2.26
CA ARG A 11 -12.13 0.39 -3.40
C ARG A 11 -10.72 0.08 -2.89
N PRO A 12 -9.99 -0.86 -3.51
CA PRO A 12 -8.62 -1.14 -3.15
C PRO A 12 -7.79 0.14 -3.14
N TRP A 13 -7.02 0.35 -2.08
CA TRP A 13 -6.22 1.56 -1.92
C TRP A 13 -4.80 1.21 -1.46
N CYS A 14 -3.85 2.05 -1.82
CA CYS A 14 -2.47 1.87 -1.43
C CYS A 14 -2.20 2.55 -0.09
N TRP A 15 -1.91 1.78 0.94
CA TRP A 15 -1.54 2.31 2.26
C TRP A 15 -0.36 3.29 2.20
N TYR A 16 0.64 2.98 1.35
CA TYR A 16 1.84 3.81 1.22
C TYR A 16 1.57 5.20 0.64
N CYS A 17 0.65 5.37 -0.31
CA CYS A 17 0.47 6.65 -1.01
C CYS A 17 -0.99 7.12 -1.19
N GLU A 18 -1.93 6.46 -0.53
CA GLU A 18 -3.36 6.79 -0.48
C GLU A 18 -4.10 6.77 -1.82
N ARG A 19 -3.47 6.23 -2.87
CA ARG A 19 -4.10 6.09 -4.19
C ARG A 19 -5.13 4.96 -4.20
N GLU A 20 -6.25 5.22 -4.85
CA GLU A 20 -7.30 4.23 -5.13
C GLU A 20 -7.07 3.49 -6.45
N PHE A 21 -7.54 2.25 -6.50
CA PHE A 21 -7.43 1.36 -7.65
C PHE A 21 -8.76 0.65 -7.89
N GLU A 22 -8.97 0.19 -9.13
CA GLU A 22 -10.15 -0.57 -9.53
C GLU A 22 -10.20 -1.96 -8.88
N ASP A 23 -9.05 -2.63 -8.79
CA ASP A 23 -8.93 -4.01 -8.34
C ASP A 23 -7.62 -4.25 -7.58
N GLU A 24 -7.62 -5.27 -6.72
CA GLU A 24 -6.47 -5.63 -5.89
C GLU A 24 -5.23 -6.02 -6.71
N LYS A 25 -5.43 -6.61 -7.90
CA LYS A 25 -4.32 -6.94 -8.82
C LYS A 25 -3.57 -5.69 -9.29
N VAL A 26 -4.30 -4.62 -9.61
CA VAL A 26 -3.72 -3.35 -10.06
C VAL A 26 -3.00 -2.67 -8.90
N LEU A 27 -3.60 -2.70 -7.70
CA LEU A 27 -2.97 -2.24 -6.47
C LEU A 27 -1.63 -2.96 -6.19
N MET A 28 -1.60 -4.29 -6.27
CA MET A 28 -0.37 -5.06 -6.05
C MET A 28 0.71 -4.73 -7.09
N GLN A 29 0.33 -4.58 -8.36
CA GLN A 29 1.26 -4.16 -9.40
C GLN A 29 1.82 -2.75 -9.14
N HIS A 30 0.96 -1.84 -8.68
CA HIS A 30 1.36 -0.50 -8.26
C HIS A 30 2.36 -0.54 -7.10
N GLN A 31 2.07 -1.29 -6.02
CA GLN A 31 2.97 -1.44 -4.87
C GLN A 31 4.36 -1.92 -5.30
N LYS A 32 4.41 -2.96 -6.14
CA LYS A 32 5.65 -3.48 -6.72
C LYS A 32 6.40 -2.48 -7.59
N ALA A 33 5.69 -1.69 -8.38
CA ALA A 33 6.29 -0.75 -9.32
C ALA A 33 6.77 0.56 -8.66
N LYS A 34 6.10 0.99 -7.59
CA LYS A 34 6.29 2.32 -6.98
C LYS A 34 6.93 2.32 -5.60
N HIS A 35 6.74 1.27 -4.81
CA HIS A 35 7.21 1.22 -3.42
C HIS A 35 8.31 0.16 -3.25
N PHE A 36 8.15 -1.01 -3.87
CA PHE A 36 9.09 -2.13 -3.68
C PHE A 36 10.20 -2.18 -4.73
N LYS A 37 10.74 -1.01 -5.08
CA LYS A 37 11.89 -0.87 -6.00
C LYS A 37 13.16 -0.64 -5.18
N CYS A 38 14.21 -1.40 -5.50
CA CYS A 38 15.52 -1.13 -4.93
C CYS A 38 16.09 0.17 -5.50
N ASN A 39 16.64 1.03 -4.64
CA ASN A 39 17.30 2.26 -5.07
C ASN A 39 18.75 2.05 -5.55
N LEU A 40 19.30 0.86 -5.35
CA LEU A 40 20.69 0.50 -5.69
C LEU A 40 20.80 -0.34 -6.95
N CYS A 41 19.70 -0.95 -7.40
CA CYS A 41 19.66 -1.78 -8.60
C CYS A 41 18.25 -1.80 -9.23
N PRO A 42 18.07 -2.26 -10.48
CA PRO A 42 16.77 -2.26 -11.14
C PRO A 42 15.79 -3.32 -10.59
N ARG A 43 16.13 -4.02 -9.50
CA ARG A 43 15.31 -5.11 -8.95
C ARG A 43 14.05 -4.56 -8.27
N ARG A 44 12.93 -5.24 -8.49
CA ARG A 44 11.64 -5.00 -7.84
C ARG A 44 11.20 -6.23 -7.09
N LEU A 45 10.70 -6.04 -5.88
CA LEU A 45 10.26 -7.08 -4.97
C LEU A 45 8.73 -7.02 -4.80
N ASN A 46 8.15 -8.00 -4.12
CA ASN A 46 6.70 -8.07 -3.95
C ASN A 46 6.22 -7.57 -2.58
N THR A 47 7.14 -7.38 -1.63
CA THR A 47 6.85 -6.94 -0.25
C THR A 47 7.95 -6.02 0.28
N ALA A 48 7.64 -5.27 1.35
CA ALA A 48 8.58 -4.42 2.06
C ALA A 48 9.71 -5.26 2.70
N GLY A 49 9.38 -6.32 3.45
CA GLY A 49 10.39 -7.21 4.02
C GLY A 49 11.30 -7.86 2.98
N GLY A 50 10.75 -8.22 1.81
CA GLY A 50 11.55 -8.74 0.70
C GLY A 50 12.54 -7.72 0.14
N LEU A 51 12.15 -6.44 0.06
CA LEU A 51 13.05 -5.35 -0.33
C LEU A 51 14.14 -5.12 0.73
N ALA A 52 13.78 -5.16 2.02
CA ALA A 52 14.73 -5.02 3.12
C ALA A 52 15.80 -6.11 3.10
N VAL A 53 15.39 -7.37 3.02
CA VAL A 53 16.29 -8.53 2.95
C VAL A 53 17.15 -8.48 1.69
N HIS A 54 16.56 -8.11 0.55
CA HIS A 54 17.31 -7.94 -0.69
C HIS A 54 18.45 -6.92 -0.55
N ILE A 55 18.18 -5.78 0.07
CA ILE A 55 19.17 -4.74 0.30
C ILE A 55 20.27 -5.23 1.24
N GLN A 56 19.92 -5.89 2.34
CA GLN A 56 20.90 -6.43 3.29
C GLN A 56 21.79 -7.50 2.66
N GLN A 57 21.22 -8.43 1.88
CA GLN A 57 21.97 -9.57 1.35
C GLN A 57 22.75 -9.24 0.07
N VAL A 58 22.16 -8.49 -0.84
CA VAL A 58 22.75 -8.20 -2.16
C VAL A 58 23.64 -6.96 -2.12
N HIS A 59 23.25 -5.95 -1.33
CA HIS A 59 23.97 -4.69 -1.23
C HIS A 59 24.75 -4.52 0.08
N LYS A 60 24.67 -5.50 0.99
CA LYS A 60 25.45 -5.54 2.25
C LYS A 60 25.26 -4.29 3.11
N LEU A 61 24.06 -3.72 3.09
CA LEU A 61 23.71 -2.63 3.98
C LEU A 61 23.20 -3.17 5.31
N GLU A 62 23.62 -2.53 6.38
CA GLU A 62 23.14 -2.81 7.74
C GLU A 62 21.66 -2.40 7.87
N PRO A 63 20.87 -3.08 8.73
CA PRO A 63 19.45 -2.78 8.92
C PRO A 63 19.18 -1.33 9.38
N GLU A 64 20.11 -0.73 10.12
CA GLU A 64 20.05 0.68 10.54
C GLU A 64 20.26 1.68 9.39
N ASN A 65 20.90 1.24 8.30
CA ASN A 65 21.23 2.06 7.13
C ASN A 65 20.35 1.73 5.92
N LEU A 66 19.22 1.05 6.14
CA LEU A 66 18.29 0.73 5.06
C LEU A 66 17.64 2.03 4.53
N PRO A 67 17.67 2.27 3.21
CA PRO A 67 17.00 3.43 2.63
C PRO A 67 15.49 3.32 2.89
N ARG A 68 14.77 4.41 3.09
CA ARG A 68 13.31 4.39 3.25
C ARG A 68 12.60 4.01 1.95
N ILE A 69 11.38 3.49 2.05
CA ILE A 69 10.56 3.15 0.89
C ILE A 69 10.24 4.43 0.11
N GLU A 70 10.55 4.44 -1.19
CA GLU A 70 10.28 5.59 -2.06
C GLU A 70 8.77 5.79 -2.30
N ASN A 71 8.37 7.05 -2.44
CA ASN A 71 6.98 7.46 -2.72
C ASN A 71 5.95 7.04 -1.64
N ALA A 72 6.39 6.74 -0.42
CA ALA A 72 5.52 6.49 0.71
C ALA A 72 5.28 7.77 1.54
N LEU A 73 4.11 7.84 2.17
CA LEU A 73 3.75 8.87 3.13
C LEU A 73 4.66 8.78 4.36
N PRO A 74 4.94 9.92 5.04
CA PRO A 74 5.76 9.93 6.23
C PRO A 74 5.12 9.06 7.33
N GLY A 75 5.93 8.15 7.91
CA GLY A 75 5.45 7.20 8.91
C GLY A 75 4.86 5.91 8.30
N ARG A 76 4.78 5.82 6.97
CA ARG A 76 4.43 4.62 6.20
C ARG A 76 5.58 4.14 5.31
N ASP A 77 6.77 4.72 5.47
CA ASP A 77 7.97 4.49 4.65
C ASP A 77 8.94 3.43 5.21
N GLY A 78 8.54 2.74 6.30
CA GLY A 78 9.30 1.68 6.94
C GLY A 78 9.10 0.29 6.34
N TYR A 79 9.82 -0.70 6.88
CA TYR A 79 9.82 -2.09 6.41
C TYR A 79 9.11 -3.09 7.34
N GLU A 80 8.63 -2.61 8.48
CA GLU A 80 8.09 -3.46 9.56
C GLU A 80 6.65 -3.93 9.25
N VAL A 81 5.90 -3.15 8.48
CA VAL A 81 4.50 -3.44 8.17
C VAL A 81 4.43 -4.27 6.88
N GLU A 82 4.15 -5.56 7.03
CA GLU A 82 4.00 -6.48 5.90
C GLU A 82 2.60 -6.33 5.28
N ILE A 83 2.52 -5.52 4.21
CA ILE A 83 1.29 -5.28 3.45
C ILE A 83 1.38 -5.94 2.08
N PHE A 84 0.36 -6.73 1.74
CA PHE A 84 0.19 -7.34 0.42
C PHE A 84 -1.20 -7.02 -0.13
N GLY A 85 -1.26 -6.11 -1.12
CA GLY A 85 -2.54 -5.55 -1.54
C GLY A 85 -3.18 -4.77 -0.39
N MET A 86 -4.35 -5.24 0.08
CA MET A 86 -5.03 -4.71 1.28
C MET A 86 -4.84 -5.57 2.53
N GLU A 87 -4.24 -6.76 2.40
CA GLU A 87 -3.96 -7.64 3.52
C GLU A 87 -2.76 -7.10 4.31
N GLY A 88 -2.84 -7.17 5.65
CA GLY A 88 -1.79 -6.68 6.54
C GLY A 88 -1.84 -5.18 6.88
N ILE A 89 -2.80 -4.41 6.31
CA ILE A 89 -2.98 -3.01 6.69
C ILE A 89 -3.45 -2.91 8.16
N PRO A 90 -2.81 -2.09 9.01
CA PRO A 90 -3.23 -1.93 10.39
C PRO A 90 -4.71 -1.51 10.52
N ALA A 91 -5.44 -2.18 11.42
CA ALA A 91 -6.84 -1.86 11.71
C ALA A 91 -7.12 -0.36 11.95
N PRO A 92 -6.28 0.42 12.67
CA PRO A 92 -6.52 1.86 12.82
C PRO A 92 -6.48 2.62 11.48
N ASP A 93 -5.53 2.31 10.59
CA ASP A 93 -5.44 2.94 9.26
C ASP A 93 -6.64 2.58 8.39
N VAL A 94 -7.08 1.32 8.41
CA VAL A 94 -8.29 0.89 7.69
C VAL A 94 -9.53 1.64 8.20
N ALA A 95 -9.64 1.82 9.51
CA ALA A 95 -10.77 2.53 10.13
C ALA A 95 -10.74 4.04 9.84
N ASP A 96 -9.56 4.63 9.79
CA ASP A 96 -9.37 6.03 9.42
C ASP A 96 -9.75 6.28 7.95
N TYR A 97 -9.20 5.47 7.03
CA TYR A 97 -9.53 5.55 5.61
C TYR A 97 -11.04 5.38 5.34
N LYS A 98 -11.70 4.45 6.05
CA LYS A 98 -13.17 4.29 5.99
C LYS A 98 -13.92 5.56 6.42
N ARG A 99 -13.46 6.24 7.47
CA ARG A 99 -14.07 7.50 7.95
C ARG A 99 -13.91 8.62 6.92
N GLN A 100 -12.73 8.73 6.31
CA GLN A 100 -12.46 9.72 5.25
C GLN A 100 -13.37 9.50 4.04
N GLN A 101 -13.49 8.26 3.56
CA GLN A 101 -14.35 7.89 2.43
C GLN A 101 -15.83 8.17 2.67
N THR A 102 -16.32 7.90 3.89
CA THR A 102 -17.73 8.23 4.24
C THR A 102 -17.98 9.74 4.25
N SER A 103 -16.97 10.55 4.54
CA SER A 103 -17.07 12.01 4.57
C SER A 103 -17.07 12.58 3.16
N GLN A 104 -16.14 12.14 2.29
CA GLN A 104 -16.09 12.56 0.88
C GLN A 104 -17.34 12.16 0.09
N ASN A 105 -17.90 10.97 0.35
CA ASN A 105 -19.15 10.53 -0.30
C ASN A 105 -20.39 11.33 0.16
N ARG A 106 -20.31 12.06 1.28
CA ARG A 106 -21.40 12.91 1.79
C ARG A 106 -21.39 14.31 1.17
N GLU A 107 -20.32 14.67 0.48
CA GLU A 107 -20.12 15.96 -0.20
C GLU A 107 -20.40 15.91 -1.71
N SER A 108 -20.99 14.83 -2.23
CA SER A 108 -21.62 14.85 -3.57
C SER A 108 -23.03 15.43 -3.44
N PRO A 109 -23.27 16.71 -3.78
CA PRO A 109 -24.64 17.19 -3.92
C PRO A 109 -25.33 16.37 -5.01
N VAL A 110 -26.52 15.87 -4.67
CA VAL A 110 -27.53 15.53 -5.67
C VAL A 110 -27.69 16.75 -6.56
N VAL A 111 -27.26 16.63 -7.82
CA VAL A 111 -27.73 17.44 -8.94
C VAL A 111 -28.38 16.54 -9.96
#